data_AF-A0A3D3TH34-F1
#
_entry.id   AF-A0A3D3TH34-F1
#
_cell.length_a   1.000
_cell.length_b   1.000
_cell.length_c   1.000
_cell.angle_alpha   90.00
_cell.angle_beta   90.00
_cell.angle_gamma   90.00
#
_symmetry.space_group_name_H-M   'P 1'
#
loop_
_entity.id
_entity.type
_entity.pdbx_description
1 polymer ?
#
loop_
_entity_poly.entity_id
_entity_poly.type
_entity_poly.pdbx_seq_one_letter_code
_entity_poly.pdbx_strand_id
1 'polypeptide(L)'
;TNERFDLEGFVKANEAYPLNWQIKVIRVIEENDSVVSLVEVKTADDPGAPSFYASSFFEFENEKIKYLTENWGENGSPPQWRVDLNISTPIGI
;
A
#
# COMPACT_ATOMS: atom_id res chain seq x y z
N THR A 1 -2.84 12.36 0.32
CA THR A 1 -3.38 13.68 0.72
C THR A 1 -2.20 14.64 0.86
N ASN A 2 -2.40 15.95 0.84
CA ASN A 2 -1.30 16.94 1.03
C ASN A 2 -1.19 17.35 2.51
N GLU A 3 -1.19 16.37 3.41
CA GLU A 3 -1.13 16.58 4.85
C GLU A 3 0.32 16.54 5.34
N ARG A 4 0.62 17.26 6.41
CA ARG A 4 1.92 17.26 7.08
C ARG A 4 1.72 16.97 8.56
N PHE A 5 2.35 15.92 9.04
CA PHE A 5 2.36 15.54 10.45
C PHE A 5 3.72 15.87 11.08
N ASP A 6 3.72 16.16 12.37
CA ASP A 6 4.90 15.93 13.21
C ASP A 6 4.94 14.46 13.68
N LEU A 7 5.95 14.09 14.46
CA LEU A 7 6.13 12.71 14.89
C LEU A 7 4.95 12.21 15.73
N GLU A 8 4.47 13.01 16.69
CA GLU A 8 3.37 12.63 17.57
C GLU A 8 2.05 12.50 16.79
N GLY A 9 1.78 13.45 15.89
CA GLY A 9 0.63 13.40 15.00
C GLY A 9 0.64 12.18 14.08
N PHE A 10 1.82 11.82 13.54
CA PHE A 10 1.96 10.64 12.69
C PHE A 10 1.68 9.34 13.46
N VAL A 11 2.24 9.19 14.67
CA VAL A 11 1.99 8.02 15.52
C VAL A 11 0.52 7.94 15.90
N LYS A 12 -0.06 9.04 16.39
CA LYS A 12 -1.46 9.08 16.82
C LYS A 12 -2.44 8.78 15.67
N ALA A 13 -2.16 9.24 14.46
CA ALA A 13 -2.99 8.95 13.30
C ALA A 13 -3.03 7.45 12.98
N ASN A 14 -1.87 6.78 13.07
CA ASN A 14 -1.78 5.33 12.86
C ASN A 14 -2.40 4.54 14.01
N GLU A 15 -2.25 4.98 15.27
CA GLU A 15 -2.88 4.35 16.44
C GLU A 15 -4.42 4.47 16.42
N ALA A 16 -4.93 5.61 15.96
CA ALA A 16 -6.37 5.87 15.88
C ALA A 16 -7.04 5.18 14.69
N TYR A 17 -6.28 4.46 13.85
CA TYR A 17 -6.80 3.81 12.67
C TYR A 17 -7.85 2.75 13.08
N PRO A 18 -9.10 2.82 12.56
CA PRO A 18 -10.22 2.10 13.15
C PRO A 18 -10.32 0.63 12.78
N LEU A 19 -9.55 0.16 11.79
CA LEU A 19 -9.63 -1.21 11.28
C LEU A 19 -8.35 -2.00 11.59
N ASN A 20 -8.48 -3.32 11.61
CA ASN A 20 -7.36 -4.23 11.79
C ASN A 20 -6.82 -4.69 10.43
N TRP A 21 -5.79 -3.99 9.95
CA TRP A 21 -5.12 -4.33 8.70
C TRP A 21 -3.98 -5.30 8.91
N GLN A 22 -3.88 -6.28 8.02
CA GLN A 22 -2.70 -7.11 7.84
C GLN A 22 -1.97 -6.65 6.59
N ILE A 23 -0.66 -6.46 6.74
CA ILE A 23 0.22 -6.00 5.67
C ILE A 23 1.23 -7.10 5.37
N LYS A 24 1.31 -7.50 4.11
CA LYS A 24 2.32 -8.42 3.60
C LYS A 24 3.26 -7.68 2.67
N VAL A 25 4.54 -7.64 3.01
CA VAL A 25 5.58 -7.10 2.11
C VAL A 25 5.78 -8.06 0.94
N ILE A 26 5.59 -7.55 -0.27
CA ILE A 26 5.81 -8.30 -1.52
C ILE A 26 7.21 -8.05 -2.04
N ARG A 27 7.64 -6.78 -2.03
CA ARG A 27 8.93 -6.37 -2.57
C ARG A 27 9.42 -5.12 -1.88
N VAL A 28 10.74 -5.04 -1.72
CA VAL A 28 11.46 -3.83 -1.33
C VAL A 28 12.57 -3.60 -2.35
N ILE A 29 12.78 -2.34 -2.73
CA ILE A 29 13.87 -1.88 -3.57
C ILE A 29 14.54 -0.74 -2.82
N GLU A 30 15.87 -0.79 -2.69
CA GLU A 30 16.67 0.22 -2.02
C GLU A 30 17.66 0.81 -3.03
N GLU A 31 17.72 2.14 -3.09
CA GLU A 31 18.64 2.88 -3.95
C GLU A 31 19.04 4.19 -3.28
N ASN A 32 20.33 4.33 -2.93
CA ASN A 32 20.87 5.48 -2.17
C ASN A 32 20.06 5.75 -0.89
N ASP A 33 19.59 6.98 -0.71
CA ASP A 33 18.75 7.41 0.41
C ASP A 33 17.24 7.20 0.14
N SER A 34 16.88 6.30 -0.77
CA SER A 34 15.49 6.02 -1.13
C SER A 34 15.15 4.55 -1.01
N VAL A 35 13.95 4.27 -0.50
CA VAL A 35 13.38 2.93 -0.43
C VAL A 35 12.01 2.94 -1.08
N VAL A 36 11.71 1.92 -1.87
CA VAL A 36 10.38 1.68 -2.41
C VAL A 36 9.88 0.34 -1.92
N SER A 37 8.71 0.31 -1.30
CA SER A 37 8.03 -0.94 -0.95
C SER A 37 6.79 -1.15 -1.82
N LEU A 38 6.51 -2.41 -2.12
CA LEU A 38 5.22 -2.89 -2.57
C LEU A 38 4.67 -3.82 -1.49
N VAL A 39 3.48 -3.52 -1.00
CA VAL A 39 2.80 -4.32 0.02
C VAL A 39 1.39 -4.68 -0.43
N GLU A 40 0.92 -5.83 0.02
CA GLU A 40 -0.50 -6.20 -0.01
C GLU A 40 -1.11 -5.87 1.36
N VAL A 41 -2.27 -5.23 1.35
CA VAL A 41 -3.04 -4.86 2.55
C VAL A 41 -4.39 -5.55 2.50
N LYS A 42 -4.73 -6.27 3.56
CA LYS A 42 -5.99 -7.00 3.74
C LYS A 42 -6.57 -6.71 5.11
N THR A 43 -7.89 -6.78 5.27
CA THR A 43 -8.47 -6.82 6.61
C THR A 43 -8.29 -8.20 7.22
N ALA A 44 -7.95 -8.27 8.50
CA ALA A 44 -7.71 -9.53 9.20
C ALA A 44 -8.95 -10.43 9.29
N ASP A 45 -10.14 -9.83 9.35
CA ASP A 45 -11.32 -10.49 9.92
C ASP A 45 -12.38 -10.91 8.88
N ASP A 46 -12.21 -10.55 7.61
CA ASP A 46 -13.14 -10.88 6.53
C ASP A 46 -12.42 -11.17 5.21
N PRO A 47 -12.41 -12.44 4.73
CA PRO A 47 -11.80 -12.82 3.45
C PRO A 47 -12.47 -12.19 2.21
N GLY A 48 -13.71 -11.71 2.33
CA GLY A 48 -14.44 -11.03 1.27
C GLY A 48 -14.27 -9.51 1.27
N ALA A 49 -13.57 -8.96 2.25
CA ALA A 49 -13.33 -7.53 2.34
C ALA A 49 -12.34 -7.03 1.27
N PRO A 50 -12.39 -5.72 0.97
CA PRO A 50 -11.46 -5.12 0.03
C PRO A 50 -10.01 -5.39 0.41
N SER A 51 -9.22 -5.74 -0.60
CA SER A 51 -7.77 -5.82 -0.48
C SER A 51 -7.13 -4.79 -1.40
N PHE A 52 -5.93 -4.35 -1.04
CA PHE A 52 -5.23 -3.28 -1.75
C PHE A 52 -3.77 -3.66 -1.96
N TYR A 53 -3.18 -3.12 -3.01
CA TYR A 53 -1.74 -2.97 -3.09
C TYR A 53 -1.39 -1.53 -2.78
N ALA A 54 -0.40 -1.33 -1.92
CA ALA A 54 0.19 -0.01 -1.68
C ALA A 54 1.65 -0.02 -2.14
N SER A 55 2.01 1.01 -2.90
CA SER A 55 3.39 1.32 -3.23
C SER A 55 3.82 2.56 -2.48
N SER A 56 4.83 2.44 -1.62
CA SER A 56 5.30 3.51 -0.76
C SER A 56 6.73 3.89 -1.13
N PHE A 57 6.96 5.18 -1.40
CA PHE A 57 8.25 5.77 -1.70
C PHE A 57 8.72 6.55 -0.48
N PHE A 58 9.82 6.08 0.11
CA PHE A 58 10.45 6.66 1.28
C PHE A 58 11.72 7.38 0.86
N GLU A 59 11.87 8.63 1.29
CA GLU A 59 13.13 9.38 1.20
C GLU A 59 13.72 9.53 2.60
N PHE A 60 15.00 9.23 2.75
CA PHE A 60 15.71 9.27 4.02
C PHE A 60 16.67 10.45 4.11
N GLU A 61 16.86 10.96 5.32
CA GLU A 61 17.89 11.94 5.66
C GLU A 61 18.36 11.66 7.08
N ASN A 62 19.68 11.51 7.28
CA ASN A 62 20.27 11.17 8.58
C ASN A 62 19.58 9.98 9.25
N GLU A 63 19.41 8.88 8.50
CA GLU A 63 18.80 7.62 8.97
C GLU A 63 17.32 7.72 9.38
N LYS A 64 16.63 8.82 9.04
CA LYS A 64 15.19 9.02 9.33
C LYS A 64 14.40 9.23 8.04
N ILE A 65 13.14 8.81 8.05
CA ILE A 65 12.20 9.10 6.95
C ILE A 65 11.93 10.60 6.95
N LYS A 66 12.28 11.26 5.85
CA LYS A 66 12.02 12.68 5.59
C LYS A 66 10.71 12.89 4.86
N TYR A 67 10.45 12.05 3.84
CA TYR A 67 9.22 12.06 3.07
C TYR A 67 8.70 10.64 2.84
N LEU A 68 7.37 10.52 2.81
CA LEU A 68 6.65 9.30 2.48
C LEU A 68 5.56 9.67 1.48
N THR A 69 5.62 9.07 0.29
CA THR A 69 4.54 9.15 -0.71
C THR A 69 3.96 7.77 -0.92
N GLU A 70 2.64 7.63 -0.77
CA GLU A 70 1.95 6.35 -0.89
C GLU A 70 0.89 6.38 -1.98
N ASN A 71 0.89 5.32 -2.80
CA ASN A 71 -0.11 5.10 -3.83
C ASN A 71 -0.85 3.81 -3.53
N TRP A 72 -2.17 3.91 -3.39
CA TRP A 72 -3.05 2.79 -3.07
C TRP A 72 -3.87 2.40 -4.30
N GLY A 73 -3.85 1.12 -4.65
CA GLY A 73 -4.65 0.54 -5.73
C GLY A 73 -5.49 -0.61 -5.21
N GLU A 74 -6.74 -0.70 -5.66
CA GLU A 74 -7.61 -1.83 -5.34
C GLU A 74 -7.05 -3.13 -5.94
N ASN A 75 -6.93 -4.16 -5.11
CA ASN A 75 -6.62 -5.51 -5.54
C ASN A 75 -7.94 -6.25 -5.80
N GLY A 76 -8.59 -5.86 -6.90
CA GLY A 76 -9.91 -6.31 -7.28
C GLY A 76 -9.93 -7.09 -8.60
N SER A 77 -11.14 -7.46 -9.01
CA SER A 77 -11.37 -8.13 -10.29
C SER A 77 -11.03 -7.21 -11.48
N PRO A 78 -10.64 -7.76 -12.65
CA PRO A 78 -10.45 -6.96 -13.85
C PRO A 78 -11.74 -6.21 -14.22
N PRO A 79 -11.66 -4.97 -14.74
CA PRO A 79 -12.81 -4.23 -15.24
C PRO A 79 -13.61 -5.01 -16.29
N GLN A 80 -14.94 -4.87 -16.25
CA GLN A 80 -15.87 -5.64 -17.08
C GLN A 80 -15.56 -5.56 -18.59
N TRP A 81 -15.21 -4.37 -19.09
CA TRP A 81 -14.90 -4.21 -20.52
C TRP A 81 -13.70 -5.07 -20.98
N ARG A 82 -12.74 -5.39 -20.10
CA ARG A 82 -11.65 -6.32 -20.42
C ARG A 82 -12.11 -7.77 -20.45
N VAL A 83 -13.06 -8.11 -19.57
CA VAL A 83 -13.70 -9.43 -19.52
C VAL A 83 -14.50 -9.66 -20.80
N ASP A 84 -15.32 -8.68 -21.21
CA ASP A 84 -16.17 -8.76 -22.40
C ASP A 84 -15.36 -8.93 -23.69
N LEU A 85 -14.16 -8.34 -23.76
CA LEU A 85 -13.23 -8.51 -24.87
C LEU A 85 -12.57 -9.90 -24.93
N ASN A 86 -12.61 -10.67 -23.83
CA ASN A 86 -11.98 -11.99 -23.70
C ASN A 86 -10.50 -12.01 -24.13
N ILE A 87 -9.74 -10.97 -23.75
CA ILE A 87 -8.34 -10.76 -24.15
C ILE A 87 -7.30 -11.17 -23.11
N SER A 88 -7.72 -11.71 -21.97
CA SER A 88 -6.82 -12.04 -20.87
C SER A 88 -7.26 -13.29 -20.13
N THR A 89 -6.29 -14.05 -19.62
CA THR A 89 -6.52 -15.14 -18.67
C THR A 89 -5.96 -14.76 -17.30
N PRO A 90 -6.58 -15.20 -16.19
CA PRO A 90 -6.03 -15.00 -14.86
C PRO A 90 -4.64 -15.62 -14.73
N ILE A 91 -3.73 -14.90 -14.07
CA ILE A 91 -2.46 -15.45 -13.60
C ILE A 91 -2.75 -16.03 -12.22
N GLY A 92 -2.70 -17.36 -12.07
CA GLY A 92 -2.79 -17.98 -10.75
C GLY A 92 -1.57 -17.60 -9.93
N ILE A 93 -1.77 -17.00 -8.76
CA ILE A 93 -0.72 -16.68 -7.78
C ILE A 93 -1.05 -17.40 -6.48
#